data_AF-A0A0L0H6S5-F1
#
_entry.id   AF-A0A0L0H6S5-F1
#
_cell.length_a   1.000
_cell.length_b   1.000
_cell.length_c   1.000
_cell.angle_alpha   90.00
_cell.angle_beta   90.00
_cell.angle_gamma   90.00
#
_symmetry.space_group_name_H-M   'P 1'
#
loop_
_entity.id
_entity.type
_entity.pdbx_description
1 polymer ?
#
loop_
_entity_poly.entity_id
_entity_poly.type
_entity_poly.pdbx_seq_one_letter_code
_entity_poly.pdbx_strand_id
1 'polypeptide(L)'
;MEMMKVLSVSFLQDWDLVSSANNTIAFAEEGDSTIYSGTIAPGNYSIANFPNAVADAMSTAGTQGYTVTYDGVSRKISITATGPKKFKILPASRGTTAYILTGMSRWTETGYYQTVTLKNPVNLSGSYLVLLTSNIQVKGSRYLSDFDDSVQSVVATVVPDSFGDVITWTNDAGEWLPVDDTISKIEFYLIDLMTGLEVALNSPLTVRFAFSDDVADV
;
A
#
# COMPACT_ATOMS: atom_id res chain seq x y z
N MET A 1 -40.62 -1.50 -4.52
CA MET A 1 -39.27 -2.06 -4.57
C MET A 1 -38.38 -0.86 -4.40
N GLU A 2 -37.70 -0.78 -3.28
CA GLU A 2 -36.75 0.32 -3.05
C GLU A 2 -35.48 -0.04 -3.81
N MET A 3 -34.80 0.97 -4.34
CA MET A 3 -33.54 0.78 -5.03
C MET A 3 -32.51 1.73 -4.44
N MET A 4 -31.30 1.22 -4.31
CA MET A 4 -30.16 1.99 -3.84
C MET A 4 -29.10 2.08 -4.92
N LYS A 5 -28.46 3.24 -5.02
CA LYS A 5 -27.28 3.43 -5.86
C LYS A 5 -26.15 4.03 -5.04
N VAL A 6 -25.00 3.37 -5.03
CA VAL A 6 -23.74 3.99 -4.60
C VAL A 6 -23.29 4.90 -5.75
N LEU A 7 -23.31 6.22 -5.54
CA LEU A 7 -22.94 7.22 -6.53
C LEU A 7 -21.43 7.39 -6.64
N SER A 8 -20.75 7.36 -5.50
CA SER A 8 -19.30 7.40 -5.47
C SER A 8 -18.75 6.91 -4.15
N VAL A 9 -17.51 6.43 -4.21
CA VAL A 9 -16.71 6.08 -3.03
C VAL A 9 -15.34 6.69 -3.19
N SER A 10 -14.87 7.35 -2.14
CA SER A 10 -13.48 7.75 -2.05
C SER A 10 -12.86 7.50 -0.69
N PHE A 11 -11.59 7.10 -0.71
CA PHE A 11 -10.78 6.92 0.49
C PHE A 11 -9.33 7.30 0.18
N LEU A 12 -8.63 7.73 1.24
CA LEU A 12 -7.20 7.97 1.18
C LEU A 12 -6.47 6.64 1.02
N GLN A 13 -5.51 6.55 0.09
CA GLN A 13 -4.73 5.33 -0.09
C GLN A 13 -3.57 5.33 0.91
N ASP A 14 -3.66 4.48 1.94
CA ASP A 14 -2.59 4.28 2.93
C ASP A 14 -2.42 2.79 3.23
N TRP A 15 -2.20 1.98 2.18
CA TRP A 15 -1.96 0.53 2.27
C TRP A 15 -0.63 0.18 1.63
N ASP A 16 0.40 0.17 2.47
CA ASP A 16 1.77 0.14 2.02
C ASP A 16 2.32 -1.28 2.09
N LEU A 17 2.20 -2.06 1.01
CA LEU A 17 2.68 -3.45 1.01
C LEU A 17 4.13 -3.56 0.54
N VAL A 18 5.00 -3.97 1.47
CA VAL A 18 6.26 -4.63 1.12
C VAL A 18 5.94 -6.07 0.76
N SER A 19 6.40 -6.51 -0.40
CA SER A 19 6.19 -7.84 -0.96
C SER A 19 7.51 -8.42 -1.50
N SER A 20 7.53 -9.70 -1.85
CA SER A 20 8.70 -10.32 -2.47
C SER A 20 9.13 -9.65 -3.79
N ALA A 21 8.28 -8.84 -4.42
CA ALA A 21 8.60 -8.13 -5.65
C ALA A 21 9.39 -6.82 -5.43
N ASN A 22 9.30 -6.20 -4.24
CA ASN A 22 9.82 -4.86 -3.97
C ASN A 22 10.55 -4.73 -2.62
N ASN A 23 11.05 -5.82 -2.04
CA ASN A 23 11.60 -5.82 -0.67
C ASN A 23 13.12 -5.94 -0.53
N THR A 24 13.88 -5.96 -1.62
CA THR A 24 15.32 -6.23 -1.56
C THR A 24 16.14 -4.96 -1.69
N ILE A 25 17.16 -4.80 -0.85
CA ILE A 25 18.19 -3.76 -0.91
C ILE A 25 19.53 -4.45 -1.15
N ALA A 26 20.09 -4.30 -2.35
CA ALA A 26 21.43 -4.76 -2.65
C ALA A 26 22.46 -3.68 -2.28
N PHE A 27 23.50 -4.05 -1.56
CA PHE A 27 24.55 -3.14 -1.11
C PHE A 27 25.92 -3.82 -1.07
N ALA A 28 26.98 -3.02 -1.01
CA ALA A 28 28.34 -3.49 -0.83
C ALA A 28 29.01 -2.67 0.28
N GLU A 29 29.94 -3.31 1.00
CA GLU A 29 30.75 -2.69 2.04
C GLU A 29 32.17 -2.45 1.52
N GLU A 30 32.77 -1.33 1.91
CA GLU A 30 34.10 -0.94 1.46
C GLU A 30 35.14 -2.00 1.84
N GLY A 31 36.01 -2.35 0.88
CA GLY A 31 37.00 -3.41 1.05
C GLY A 31 36.47 -4.83 0.85
N ASP A 32 35.19 -4.99 0.47
CA ASP A 32 34.56 -6.27 0.18
C ASP A 32 34.00 -6.30 -1.25
N SER A 33 34.21 -7.40 -1.97
CA SER A 33 33.65 -7.61 -3.32
C SER A 33 32.26 -8.27 -3.29
N THR A 34 31.82 -8.74 -2.12
CA THR A 34 30.53 -9.39 -1.91
C THR A 34 29.39 -8.39 -2.05
N ILE A 35 28.35 -8.79 -2.77
CA ILE A 35 27.08 -8.07 -2.81
C ILE A 35 26.17 -8.67 -1.74
N TYR A 36 25.84 -7.86 -0.74
CA TYR A 36 24.88 -8.20 0.29
C TYR A 36 23.47 -7.85 -0.20
N SER A 37 22.50 -8.68 0.16
CA SER A 37 21.08 -8.48 -0.19
C SER A 37 20.25 -8.47 1.08
N GLY A 38 19.96 -7.28 1.59
CA GLY A 38 19.04 -7.10 2.71
C GLY A 38 17.61 -7.28 2.25
N THR A 39 16.87 -8.18 2.88
CA THR A 39 15.46 -8.44 2.57
C THR A 39 14.58 -7.85 3.65
N ILE A 40 13.80 -6.84 3.31
CA ILE A 40 12.74 -6.30 4.17
C ILE A 40 11.64 -7.37 4.27
N ALA A 41 11.20 -7.70 5.48
CA ALA A 41 10.12 -8.67 5.64
C ALA A 41 8.86 -8.16 4.93
N PRO A 42 8.17 -8.99 4.12
CA PRO A 42 6.88 -8.61 3.56
C PRO A 42 5.88 -8.22 4.66
N GLY A 43 5.04 -7.24 4.38
CA GLY A 43 4.07 -6.72 5.32
C GLY A 43 3.84 -5.23 5.14
N ASN A 44 3.01 -4.67 6.03
CA ASN A 44 2.64 -3.28 5.97
C ASN A 44 3.52 -2.43 6.90
N TYR A 45 4.02 -1.32 6.36
CA TYR A 45 4.90 -0.42 7.09
C TYR A 45 4.33 0.99 7.13
N SER A 46 4.63 1.71 8.21
CA SER A 46 4.45 3.15 8.31
C SER A 46 5.82 3.82 8.33
N ILE A 47 5.82 5.13 8.15
CA ILE A 47 7.03 5.95 8.30
C ILE A 47 7.71 5.77 9.67
N ALA A 48 6.96 5.39 10.72
CA ALA A 48 7.51 5.15 12.04
C ALA A 48 8.30 3.83 12.17
N ASN A 49 7.91 2.78 11.44
CA ASN A 49 8.53 1.44 11.57
C ASN A 49 9.38 1.04 10.34
N PHE A 50 9.17 1.65 9.17
CA PHE A 50 9.91 1.33 7.95
C PHE A 50 11.43 1.55 8.06
N PRO A 51 11.93 2.65 8.67
CA PRO A 51 13.38 2.83 8.85
C PRO A 51 14.03 1.69 9.63
N ASN A 52 13.38 1.22 10.71
CA ASN A 52 13.89 0.10 11.50
C ASN A 52 13.95 -1.18 10.67
N ALA A 53 12.93 -1.46 9.85
CA ALA A 53 12.91 -2.62 8.97
C ALA A 53 14.03 -2.60 7.93
N VAL A 54 14.34 -1.44 7.37
CA VAL A 54 15.49 -1.25 6.46
C VAL A 54 16.81 -1.48 7.21
N ALA A 55 16.94 -0.92 8.42
CA ALA A 55 18.12 -1.09 9.26
C ALA A 55 18.38 -2.57 9.60
N ASP A 56 17.33 -3.29 10.00
CA ASP A 56 17.39 -4.70 10.36
C ASP A 56 17.74 -5.57 9.15
N ALA A 57 17.12 -5.31 8.00
CA ALA A 57 17.39 -6.03 6.75
C ALA A 57 18.85 -5.88 6.31
N MET A 58 19.40 -4.66 6.36
CA MET A 58 20.81 -4.42 6.01
C MET A 58 21.76 -5.00 7.05
N SER A 59 21.47 -4.83 8.35
CA SER A 59 22.34 -5.32 9.43
C SER A 59 22.39 -6.85 9.49
N THR A 60 21.29 -7.52 9.12
CA THR A 60 21.22 -8.98 9.06
C THR A 60 22.00 -9.54 7.88
N ALA A 61 21.98 -8.85 6.74
CA ALA A 61 22.66 -9.32 5.52
C ALA A 61 24.16 -8.96 5.50
N GLY A 62 24.53 -7.78 6.00
CA GLY A 62 25.89 -7.26 5.97
C GLY A 62 26.79 -7.84 7.06
N THR A 63 27.99 -7.27 7.19
CA THR A 63 28.96 -7.68 8.24
C THR A 63 29.02 -6.71 9.42
N GLN A 64 28.19 -5.66 9.38
CA GLN A 64 28.13 -4.62 10.40
C GLN A 64 26.70 -4.11 10.60
N GLY A 65 26.51 -3.32 11.66
CA GLY A 65 25.22 -2.69 11.93
C GLY A 65 24.96 -1.45 11.07
N TYR A 66 23.68 -1.16 10.90
CA TYR A 66 23.15 0.02 10.24
C TYR A 66 22.07 0.67 11.11
N THR A 67 21.96 1.99 11.03
CA THR A 67 20.83 2.75 11.55
C THR A 67 20.19 3.52 10.41
N VAL A 68 18.87 3.67 10.47
CA VAL A 68 18.11 4.40 9.45
C VAL A 68 17.18 5.38 10.14
N THR A 69 17.20 6.62 9.70
CA THR A 69 16.37 7.69 10.24
C THR A 69 15.53 8.30 9.15
N TYR A 70 14.31 8.71 9.48
CA TYR A 70 13.43 9.46 8.59
C TYR A 70 13.37 10.93 8.99
N ASP A 71 13.47 11.84 8.02
CA ASP A 71 13.22 13.26 8.19
C ASP A 71 11.82 13.62 7.69
N GLY A 72 10.94 14.05 8.59
CA GLY A 72 9.56 14.44 8.26
C GLY A 72 9.44 15.70 7.41
N VAL A 73 10.46 16.54 7.33
CA VAL A 73 10.43 17.76 6.50
C VAL A 73 10.74 17.40 5.05
N SER A 74 11.89 16.75 4.80
CA SER A 74 12.27 16.36 3.44
C SER A 74 11.61 15.06 2.96
N ARG A 75 10.98 14.31 3.86
CA ARG A 75 10.36 12.99 3.67
C ARG A 75 11.35 11.92 3.21
N LYS A 76 12.62 12.05 3.56
CA LYS A 76 13.71 11.16 3.10
C LYS A 76 14.23 10.32 4.25
N ILE A 77 14.80 9.16 3.89
CA ILE A 77 15.59 8.38 4.84
C ILE A 77 17.08 8.62 4.65
N SER A 78 17.78 8.59 5.79
CA SER A 78 19.23 8.55 5.87
C SER A 78 19.64 7.22 6.47
N ILE A 79 20.59 6.55 5.81
CA ILE A 79 21.14 5.27 6.25
C ILE A 79 22.57 5.54 6.71
N THR A 80 22.90 5.09 7.91
CA THR A 80 24.21 5.25 8.54
C THR A 80 24.78 3.89 8.89
N ALA A 81 25.98 3.61 8.43
CA ALA A 81 26.79 2.48 8.92
C ALA A 81 27.22 2.76 10.37
N THR A 82 27.03 1.80 11.27
CA THR A 82 27.56 1.89 12.65
C THR A 82 28.94 1.26 12.78
N GLY A 83 29.31 0.40 11.83
CA GLY A 83 30.63 -0.21 11.74
C GLY A 83 31.69 0.66 11.05
N PRO A 84 32.94 0.15 10.98
CA PRO A 84 34.07 0.90 10.43
C PRO A 84 34.07 0.96 8.89
N LYS A 85 33.32 0.10 8.20
CA LYS A 85 33.29 0.09 6.74
C LYS A 85 32.24 1.07 6.24
N LYS A 86 32.58 1.85 5.23
CA LYS A 86 31.56 2.57 4.45
C LYS A 86 30.75 1.59 3.64
N PHE A 87 29.58 2.00 3.19
CA PHE A 87 28.72 1.18 2.34
C PHE A 87 28.24 1.96 1.14
N LYS A 88 27.85 1.24 0.09
CA LYS A 88 27.12 1.80 -1.04
C LYS A 88 25.92 0.94 -1.37
N ILE A 89 24.82 1.59 -1.75
CA ILE A 89 23.62 0.92 -2.21
C ILE A 89 23.69 0.80 -3.73
N LEU A 90 23.35 -0.38 -4.22
CA LEU A 90 23.44 -0.74 -5.64
C LEU A 90 22.10 -0.51 -6.35
N PRO A 91 22.10 -0.19 -7.65
CA PRO A 91 20.90 0.08 -8.42
C PRO A 91 20.10 -1.19 -8.70
N ALA A 92 18.95 -1.05 -9.36
CA ALA A 92 18.05 -2.16 -9.61
C ALA A 92 18.65 -3.25 -10.52
N SER A 93 19.53 -2.88 -11.45
CA SER A 93 20.27 -3.84 -12.29
C SER A 93 21.19 -4.77 -11.50
N ARG A 94 21.41 -4.50 -10.20
CA ARG A 94 22.26 -5.28 -9.31
C ARG A 94 21.50 -5.88 -8.12
N GLY A 95 20.17 -5.96 -8.21
CA GLY A 95 19.34 -6.72 -7.27
C GLY A 95 18.50 -5.88 -6.30
N THR A 96 18.65 -4.56 -6.27
CA THR A 96 17.76 -3.73 -5.45
C THR A 96 16.38 -3.62 -6.07
N THR A 97 15.34 -4.07 -5.36
CA THR A 97 13.94 -3.96 -5.78
C THR A 97 13.15 -2.95 -4.94
N ALA A 98 13.62 -2.63 -3.74
CA ALA A 98 13.00 -1.68 -2.82
C ALA A 98 13.28 -0.20 -3.17
N TYR A 99 13.59 0.11 -4.42
CA TYR A 99 14.10 1.43 -4.77
C TYR A 99 13.05 2.55 -4.67
N ILE A 100 11.79 2.23 -4.96
CA ILE A 100 10.66 3.15 -4.79
C ILE A 100 10.42 3.39 -3.30
N LEU A 101 10.34 2.30 -2.52
CA LEU A 101 10.10 2.34 -1.08
C LEU A 101 11.12 3.18 -0.33
N THR A 102 12.40 2.96 -0.62
CA THR A 102 13.50 3.65 0.07
C THR A 102 13.77 5.05 -0.50
N GLY A 103 13.22 5.41 -1.66
CA GLY A 103 13.50 6.69 -2.31
C GLY A 103 14.88 6.76 -2.98
N MET A 104 15.48 5.62 -3.34
CA MET A 104 16.74 5.59 -4.09
C MET A 104 16.52 5.70 -5.61
N SER A 105 17.61 5.93 -6.34
CA SER A 105 17.58 5.85 -7.81
C SER A 105 17.52 4.40 -8.27
N ARG A 106 16.62 4.10 -9.21
CA ARG A 106 16.60 2.80 -9.90
C ARG A 106 17.88 2.55 -10.71
N TRP A 107 18.51 3.62 -11.19
CA TRP A 107 19.54 3.56 -12.24
C TRP A 107 20.95 3.85 -11.75
N THR A 108 21.08 4.48 -10.58
CA THR A 108 22.36 5.07 -10.15
C THR A 108 22.82 4.36 -8.88
N GLU A 109 24.05 3.84 -8.89
CA GLU A 109 24.70 3.43 -7.63
C GLU A 109 25.01 4.66 -6.78
N THR A 110 25.03 4.48 -5.46
CA THR A 110 25.61 5.49 -4.58
C THR A 110 27.14 5.36 -4.56
N GLY A 111 27.84 6.40 -4.11
CA GLY A 111 29.21 6.27 -3.61
C GLY A 111 29.27 5.45 -2.31
N TYR A 112 30.50 5.16 -1.86
CA TYR A 112 30.73 4.63 -0.51
C TYR A 112 30.59 5.75 0.52
N TYR A 113 29.68 5.59 1.47
CA TYR A 113 29.38 6.57 2.51
C TYR A 113 29.38 5.93 3.90
N GLN A 114 29.69 6.74 4.91
CA GLN A 114 29.34 6.39 6.29
C GLN A 114 27.85 6.65 6.53
N THR A 115 27.34 7.76 5.99
CA THR A 115 25.93 8.15 6.01
C THR A 115 25.52 8.63 4.63
N VAL A 116 24.41 8.11 4.11
CA VAL A 116 23.81 8.58 2.86
C VAL A 116 22.35 8.93 3.09
N THR A 117 21.95 10.13 2.67
CA THR A 117 20.54 10.51 2.54
C THR A 117 20.07 10.16 1.15
N LEU A 118 18.99 9.39 1.03
CA LEU A 118 18.48 8.95 -0.26
C LEU A 118 17.83 10.11 -1.04
N LYS A 119 17.87 9.99 -2.36
CA LYS A 119 17.64 11.13 -3.26
C LYS A 119 16.19 11.61 -3.25
N ASN A 120 15.27 10.66 -3.32
CA ASN A 120 13.84 10.89 -3.41
C ASN A 120 13.18 10.69 -2.04
N PRO A 121 12.01 11.29 -1.82
CA PRO A 121 11.16 10.92 -0.70
C PRO A 121 10.93 9.41 -0.65
N VAL A 122 10.82 8.88 0.56
CA VAL A 122 10.29 7.54 0.79
C VAL A 122 8.89 7.49 0.20
N ASN A 123 8.64 6.48 -0.63
CA ASN A 123 7.33 6.23 -1.18
C ASN A 123 6.87 4.83 -0.78
N LEU A 124 6.13 4.76 0.31
CA LEU A 124 5.52 3.52 0.78
C LEU A 124 4.18 3.25 0.08
N SER A 125 3.63 4.21 -0.67
CA SER A 125 2.32 4.06 -1.30
C SER A 125 2.32 2.93 -2.33
N GLY A 126 1.62 1.85 -1.99
CA GLY A 126 1.39 0.72 -2.86
C GLY A 126 0.13 0.95 -3.68
N SER A 127 0.28 1.24 -4.97
CA SER A 127 -0.84 1.29 -5.91
C SER A 127 -1.18 -0.10 -6.43
N TYR A 128 -2.05 -0.85 -5.73
CA TYR A 128 -2.72 -2.02 -6.31
C TYR A 128 -4.22 -1.75 -6.48
N LEU A 129 -4.82 -2.38 -7.48
CA LEU A 129 -6.25 -2.34 -7.69
C LEU A 129 -6.94 -2.99 -6.50
N VAL A 130 -7.97 -2.34 -5.98
CA VAL A 130 -8.83 -2.94 -4.97
C VAL A 130 -10.25 -3.06 -5.46
N LEU A 131 -10.91 -4.10 -4.98
CA LEU A 131 -12.32 -4.32 -5.19
C LEU A 131 -13.06 -3.74 -3.99
N LEU A 132 -14.01 -2.85 -4.28
CA LEU A 132 -15.03 -2.48 -3.32
C LEU A 132 -16.15 -3.52 -3.39
N THR A 133 -16.42 -4.17 -2.27
CA THR A 133 -17.51 -5.14 -2.13
C THR A 133 -18.49 -4.66 -1.06
N SER A 134 -19.79 -5.00 -1.20
CA SER A 134 -20.83 -4.63 -0.23
C SER A 134 -21.57 -5.85 0.28
N ASN A 135 -21.87 -5.86 1.59
CA ASN A 135 -22.80 -6.81 2.22
C ASN A 135 -24.03 -6.03 2.69
N ILE A 136 -25.19 -6.30 2.08
CA ILE A 136 -26.44 -5.59 2.36
C ILE A 136 -27.33 -6.48 3.22
N GLN A 137 -27.70 -5.97 4.40
CA GLN A 137 -28.63 -6.65 5.30
C GLN A 137 -29.99 -5.96 5.27
N VAL A 138 -31.01 -6.72 4.86
CA VAL A 138 -32.42 -6.29 4.93
C VAL A 138 -33.13 -6.97 6.09
N LYS A 139 -34.25 -6.42 6.55
CA LYS A 139 -34.96 -6.92 7.73
C LYS A 139 -35.60 -8.30 7.48
N GLY A 140 -34.84 -9.38 7.76
CA GLY A 140 -35.32 -10.77 7.66
C GLY A 140 -34.65 -11.61 6.58
N SER A 141 -33.78 -11.01 5.76
CA SER A 141 -32.97 -11.71 4.75
C SER A 141 -31.56 -11.10 4.69
N ARG A 142 -30.54 -11.95 4.52
CA ARG A 142 -29.16 -11.51 4.27
C ARG A 142 -28.86 -11.76 2.80
N TYR A 143 -28.63 -10.70 2.01
CA TYR A 143 -28.00 -10.85 0.71
C TYR A 143 -26.50 -10.93 0.99
N LEU A 144 -26.02 -12.16 1.24
CA LEU A 144 -24.59 -12.42 1.20
C LEU A 144 -24.15 -12.17 -0.24
N SER A 145 -23.35 -11.14 -0.44
CA SER A 145 -22.29 -11.16 -1.42
C SER A 145 -21.48 -12.43 -1.15
N ASP A 146 -21.75 -13.49 -1.92
CA ASP A 146 -21.00 -14.73 -1.78
C ASP A 146 -19.54 -14.40 -2.13
N PHE A 147 -18.62 -14.66 -1.20
CA PHE A 147 -17.20 -14.50 -1.46
C PHE A 147 -16.70 -15.50 -2.53
N ASP A 148 -17.51 -16.52 -2.83
CA ASP A 148 -17.22 -17.55 -3.83
C ASP A 148 -17.79 -17.24 -5.24
N ASP A 149 -18.61 -16.19 -5.42
CA ASP A 149 -19.13 -15.77 -6.73
C ASP A 149 -18.70 -14.32 -7.07
N SER A 150 -17.65 -14.21 -7.87
CA SER A 150 -17.02 -12.94 -8.28
C SER A 150 -17.92 -12.02 -9.11
N VAL A 151 -19.11 -12.47 -9.55
CA VAL A 151 -19.98 -11.69 -10.45
C VAL A 151 -21.01 -10.85 -9.68
N GLN A 152 -21.34 -11.20 -8.42
CA GLN A 152 -22.45 -10.54 -7.68
C GLN A 152 -22.02 -9.63 -6.52
N SER A 153 -20.71 -9.55 -6.25
CA SER A 153 -20.18 -8.93 -5.02
C SER A 153 -19.33 -7.68 -5.27
N VAL A 154 -18.98 -7.39 -6.52
CA VAL A 154 -18.08 -6.28 -6.89
C VAL A 154 -18.90 -5.04 -7.23
N VAL A 155 -18.87 -4.04 -6.34
CA VAL A 155 -19.48 -2.73 -6.58
C VAL A 155 -18.63 -1.93 -7.57
N ALA A 156 -17.31 -2.04 -7.47
CA ALA A 156 -16.37 -1.30 -8.30
C ALA A 156 -14.95 -1.86 -8.25
N THR A 157 -14.22 -1.74 -9.36
CA THR A 157 -12.76 -1.80 -9.38
C THR A 157 -12.22 -0.38 -9.21
N VAL A 158 -11.42 -0.15 -8.17
CA VAL A 158 -10.90 1.18 -7.86
C VAL A 158 -9.44 1.27 -8.30
N VAL A 159 -9.15 2.19 -9.24
CA VAL A 159 -7.82 2.40 -9.82
C VAL A 159 -7.12 3.55 -9.10
N PRO A 160 -5.98 3.32 -8.42
CA PRO A 160 -5.24 4.37 -7.73
C PRO A 160 -4.67 5.41 -8.70
N ASP A 161 -4.67 6.68 -8.28
CA ASP A 161 -3.88 7.71 -8.95
C ASP A 161 -2.39 7.59 -8.58
N SER A 162 -1.53 8.19 -9.40
CA SER A 162 -0.08 7.99 -9.36
C SER A 162 0.63 8.54 -8.12
N PHE A 163 -0.11 9.11 -7.15
CA PHE A 163 0.46 9.69 -5.93
C PHE A 163 -0.27 9.32 -4.63
N GLY A 164 -1.29 8.45 -4.68
CA GLY A 164 -1.89 7.86 -3.47
C GLY A 164 -2.74 8.84 -2.65
N ASP A 165 -3.20 9.94 -3.26
CA ASP A 165 -3.90 10.96 -2.48
C ASP A 165 -5.37 10.61 -2.27
N VAL A 166 -6.09 10.20 -3.32
CA VAL A 166 -7.51 9.80 -3.20
C VAL A 166 -7.86 8.81 -4.29
N ILE A 167 -8.26 7.60 -3.91
CA ILE A 167 -8.91 6.71 -4.88
C ILE A 167 -10.39 7.07 -4.92
N THR A 168 -10.90 7.46 -6.08
CA THR A 168 -12.33 7.77 -6.29
C THR A 168 -12.91 6.88 -7.36
N TRP A 169 -14.03 6.23 -7.06
CA TRP A 169 -14.88 5.61 -8.06
C TRP A 169 -16.22 6.37 -8.12
N THR A 170 -16.71 6.63 -9.34
CA THR A 170 -18.02 7.23 -9.59
C THR A 170 -18.89 6.30 -10.43
N ASN A 171 -20.17 6.24 -10.07
CA ASN A 171 -21.19 5.42 -10.71
C ASN A 171 -22.09 6.28 -11.60
N ASP A 172 -21.49 7.06 -12.50
CA ASP A 172 -22.21 8.09 -13.25
C ASP A 172 -23.26 7.49 -14.22
N ALA A 173 -23.10 6.22 -14.62
CA ALA A 173 -23.99 5.53 -15.56
C ALA A 173 -24.45 4.11 -15.13
N GLY A 174 -24.04 3.61 -13.96
CA GLY A 174 -24.28 2.20 -13.60
C GLY A 174 -25.59 1.93 -12.88
N GLU A 175 -25.78 0.64 -12.59
CA GLU A 175 -27.05 0.00 -12.26
C GLU A 175 -27.51 0.28 -10.82
N TRP A 176 -28.83 0.27 -10.65
CA TRP A 176 -29.49 0.35 -9.37
C TRP A 176 -29.51 -1.03 -8.72
N LEU A 177 -29.19 -1.11 -7.43
CA LEU A 177 -29.30 -2.34 -6.66
C LEU A 177 -30.75 -2.47 -6.17
N PRO A 178 -31.50 -3.50 -6.60
CA PRO A 178 -32.84 -3.74 -6.09
C PRO A 178 -32.75 -4.17 -4.63
N VAL A 179 -33.55 -3.53 -3.78
CA VAL A 179 -33.66 -3.88 -2.36
C VAL A 179 -35.12 -4.16 -2.06
N ASP A 180 -35.41 -5.43 -1.77
CA ASP A 180 -36.79 -5.90 -1.61
C ASP A 180 -37.43 -5.45 -0.27
N ASP A 181 -36.65 -4.92 0.67
CA ASP A 181 -37.09 -4.53 2.02
C ASP A 181 -36.16 -3.47 2.63
N THR A 182 -36.58 -2.85 3.74
CA THR A 182 -35.85 -1.77 4.40
C THR A 182 -34.42 -2.20 4.77
N ILE A 183 -33.45 -1.42 4.31
CA ILE A 183 -32.04 -1.61 4.61
C ILE A 183 -31.80 -1.35 6.10
N SER A 184 -31.29 -2.36 6.79
CA SER A 184 -30.94 -2.25 8.21
C SER A 184 -29.45 -1.99 8.45
N LYS A 185 -28.59 -2.45 7.51
CA LYS A 185 -27.14 -2.27 7.56
C LYS A 185 -26.51 -2.46 6.18
N ILE A 186 -25.46 -1.70 5.90
CA ILE A 186 -24.55 -1.92 4.77
C ILE A 186 -23.12 -1.97 5.31
N GLU A 187 -22.37 -2.99 4.93
CA GLU A 187 -20.95 -3.11 5.21
C GLU A 187 -20.16 -3.07 3.90
N PHE A 188 -19.03 -2.36 3.90
CA PHE A 188 -18.12 -2.30 2.77
C PHE A 188 -16.79 -2.92 3.14
N TYR A 189 -16.25 -3.71 2.23
CA TYR A 189 -14.93 -4.32 2.38
C TYR A 189 -14.06 -3.92 1.21
N LEU A 190 -12.79 -3.65 1.50
CA LEU A 190 -11.75 -3.36 0.52
C LEU A 190 -10.92 -4.63 0.39
N ILE A 191 -10.95 -5.23 -0.79
CA ILE A 191 -10.29 -6.51 -1.08
C ILE A 191 -9.11 -6.26 -2.02
N ASP A 192 -7.96 -6.82 -1.67
CA ASP A 192 -6.80 -6.87 -2.55
C ASP A 192 -7.10 -7.78 -3.74
N LEU A 193 -7.05 -7.23 -4.96
CA LEU A 193 -7.34 -7.97 -6.20
C LEU A 193 -6.39 -9.15 -6.42
N MET A 194 -5.16 -9.08 -5.91
CA MET A 194 -4.14 -10.10 -6.13
C MET A 194 -4.26 -11.28 -5.17
N THR A 195 -4.69 -11.02 -3.93
CA THR A 195 -4.75 -12.03 -2.87
C THR A 195 -6.16 -12.48 -2.53
N GLY A 196 -7.18 -11.69 -2.90
CA GLY A 196 -8.59 -11.93 -2.53
C GLY A 196 -8.88 -11.70 -1.04
N LEU A 197 -7.93 -11.13 -0.28
CA LEU A 197 -8.05 -10.89 1.16
C LEU A 197 -8.43 -9.43 1.45
N GLU A 198 -9.08 -9.21 2.60
CA GLU A 198 -9.34 -7.87 3.11
C GLU A 198 -8.04 -7.09 3.32
N VAL A 199 -8.06 -5.82 2.92
CA VAL A 199 -6.92 -4.94 3.10
C VAL A 199 -6.81 -4.50 4.56
N ALA A 200 -5.65 -4.80 5.17
CA ALA A 200 -5.34 -4.34 6.52
C ALA A 200 -5.01 -2.84 6.53
N LEU A 201 -5.83 -2.05 7.24
CA LEU A 201 -5.68 -0.61 7.40
C LEU A 201 -4.73 -0.29 8.56
N ASN A 202 -3.67 0.49 8.30
CA ASN A 202 -2.71 0.91 9.33
C ASN A 202 -3.06 2.24 10.02
N SER A 203 -4.03 2.97 9.49
CA SER A 203 -4.49 4.27 9.99
C SER A 203 -6.01 4.42 9.84
N PRO A 204 -6.66 5.28 10.64
CA PRO A 204 -8.07 5.58 10.46
C PRO A 204 -8.29 6.23 9.09
N LEU A 205 -8.97 5.52 8.18
CA LEU A 205 -9.35 6.08 6.90
C LEU A 205 -10.58 6.98 7.04
N THR A 206 -10.53 8.15 6.44
CA THR A 206 -11.76 8.88 6.10
C THR A 206 -12.28 8.32 4.79
N VAL A 207 -13.40 7.59 4.87
CA VAL A 207 -14.11 7.12 3.69
C VAL A 207 -15.31 8.03 3.46
N ARG A 208 -15.49 8.48 2.22
CA ARG A 208 -16.69 9.21 1.80
C ARG A 208 -17.50 8.32 0.88
N PHE A 209 -18.74 8.07 1.25
CA PHE A 209 -19.74 7.45 0.40
C PHE A 209 -20.79 8.48 0.01
N ALA A 210 -21.20 8.46 -1.25
CA ALA A 210 -22.41 9.13 -1.71
C ALA A 210 -23.43 8.07 -2.13
N PHE A 211 -24.65 8.17 -1.61
CA PHE A 211 -25.75 7.27 -1.94
C PHE A 211 -26.93 8.07 -2.50
N SER A 212 -27.71 7.42 -3.36
CA SER A 212 -29.06 7.83 -3.73
C SER A 212 -29.99 6.65 -3.49
N ASP A 213 -31.19 6.94 -3.01
CA ASP A 213 -32.33 6.04 -3.11
C ASP A 213 -33.22 6.44 -4.31
N ASP A 214 -34.11 5.54 -4.70
CA ASP A 214 -35.13 5.77 -5.74
C ASP A 214 -36.46 6.25 -5.17
N VAL A 215 -36.52 6.47 -3.85
CA VAL A 215 -37.69 7.07 -3.20
C VAL A 215 -37.83 8.45 -3.82
N ALA A 216 -38.85 8.61 -4.66
CA ALA A 216 -39.32 9.94 -5.00
C ALA A 216 -39.66 10.61 -3.67
N ASP A 217 -38.81 11.53 -3.20
CA ASP A 217 -39.07 12.38 -2.05
C ASP A 217 -40.47 13.02 -2.25
N VAL A 218 -41.48 12.51 -1.54
CA VAL A 218 -42.82 13.10 -1.45
C VAL A 218 -42.90 13.92 -0.17
#